data_AF-K5VRV2-F1
#
_entry.id   AF-K5VRV2-F1
#
_cell.length_a   1.000
_cell.length_b   1.000
_cell.length_c   1.000
_cell.angle_alpha   90.00
_cell.angle_beta   90.00
_cell.angle_gamma   90.00
#
_symmetry.space_group_name_H-M   'P 1'
#
loop_
_entity.id
_entity.type
_entity.pdbx_description
1 polymer ?
#
loop_
_entity_poly.entity_id
_entity_poly.type
_entity_poly.pdbx_seq_one_letter_code
_entity_poly.pdbx_strand_id
1 'polypeptide(L)'
;QSQQIAREMRREKQDEFIKDLTEYQESQSKTFTDLAAKYHRKPKYIEKLMTSQTRYKKERGTNLFNAKVAWKRRQVNQDKAENRHMSLQELQAAVKADPAFENLSEEREKELINALEEEKSVKRTGARISNRAATLDYQSTIERVQQELTSLSVRTGIVAFAFFSRSHINDTMQPEWISTPGALDFLPDTMRTTAGEMGRKFELWAVTNGGQIKSVQILLTMMMNLQRISEDITNRRNLLMNYKYYDVDIRSRYGVQLRGWPNGVRFVAPGNLTTMYEVRSLHDALVSGSCCWVPMTQQEI
;
A
#
# COMPACT_ATOMS: atom_id res chain seq x y z
N GLN A 1 -38.47 -23.42 35.84
CA GLN A 1 -37.69 -24.67 35.80
C GLN A 1 -37.32 -25.10 34.37
N SER A 2 -38.26 -25.23 33.42
CA SER A 2 -37.97 -25.68 32.03
C SER A 2 -36.94 -24.83 31.24
N GLN A 3 -36.95 -23.51 31.38
CA GLN A 3 -35.98 -22.62 30.69
C GLN A 3 -34.54 -22.70 31.24
N GLN A 4 -34.39 -23.11 32.50
CA GLN A 4 -33.09 -23.20 33.18
C GLN A 4 -32.37 -24.49 32.77
N ILE A 5 -33.13 -25.59 32.70
CA ILE A 5 -32.69 -26.89 32.17
C ILE A 5 -32.28 -26.77 30.69
N ALA A 6 -33.03 -26.02 29.87
CA ALA A 6 -32.68 -25.80 28.46
C ALA A 6 -31.45 -24.90 28.23
N ARG A 7 -31.01 -24.15 29.25
CA ARG A 7 -29.76 -23.38 29.23
C ARG A 7 -28.58 -24.23 29.67
N GLU A 8 -28.77 -25.07 30.69
CA GLU A 8 -27.76 -26.04 31.14
C GLU A 8 -27.44 -27.05 30.03
N MET A 9 -28.44 -27.67 29.40
CA MET A 9 -28.22 -28.57 28.26
C MET A 9 -27.52 -27.90 27.06
N ARG A 10 -27.69 -26.58 26.87
CA ARG A 10 -26.98 -25.83 25.83
C ARG A 10 -25.52 -25.56 26.19
N ARG A 11 -25.22 -25.33 27.47
CA ARG A 11 -23.85 -25.20 27.96
C ARG A 11 -23.11 -26.53 27.87
N GLU A 12 -23.73 -27.62 28.31
CA GLU A 12 -23.14 -28.96 28.24
C GLU A 12 -22.78 -29.35 26.80
N LYS A 13 -23.69 -29.13 25.84
CA LYS A 13 -23.39 -29.36 24.41
C LYS A 13 -22.30 -28.46 23.85
N GLN A 14 -22.21 -27.21 24.33
CA GLN A 14 -21.16 -26.29 23.90
C GLN A 14 -19.81 -26.70 24.49
N ASP A 15 -19.78 -27.17 25.73
CA ASP A 15 -18.58 -27.65 26.41
C ASP A 15 -18.09 -28.95 25.78
N GLU A 16 -18.99 -29.87 25.43
CA GLU A 16 -18.71 -31.09 24.67
C GLU A 16 -18.13 -30.75 23.29
N PHE A 17 -18.73 -29.80 22.57
CA PHE A 17 -18.23 -29.33 21.28
C PHE A 17 -16.81 -28.73 21.37
N ILE A 18 -16.52 -27.94 22.40
CA ILE A 18 -15.19 -27.35 22.62
C ILE A 18 -14.18 -28.45 22.98
N LYS A 19 -14.60 -29.45 23.76
CA LYS A 19 -13.77 -30.59 24.12
C LYS A 19 -13.37 -31.38 22.88
N ASP A 20 -14.33 -31.75 22.02
CA ASP A 20 -14.08 -32.47 20.77
C ASP A 20 -13.11 -31.71 19.83
N LEU A 21 -13.27 -30.38 19.75
CA LEU A 21 -12.35 -29.53 18.99
C LEU A 21 -10.92 -29.52 19.56
N THR A 22 -10.79 -29.54 20.89
CA THR A 22 -9.49 -29.55 21.56
C THR A 22 -8.80 -30.90 21.35
N GLU A 23 -9.53 -32.01 21.50
CA GLU A 23 -9.02 -33.36 21.22
C GLU A 23 -8.57 -33.51 19.76
N TYR A 24 -9.33 -32.95 18.83
CA TYR A 24 -8.94 -32.91 17.42
C TYR A 24 -7.63 -32.13 17.19
N GLN A 25 -7.47 -30.95 17.80
CA GLN A 25 -6.24 -30.16 17.70
C GLN A 25 -5.01 -30.86 18.31
N GLU A 26 -5.19 -31.54 19.43
CA GLU A 26 -4.14 -32.37 20.04
C GLU A 26 -3.75 -33.55 19.15
N SER A 27 -4.73 -34.20 18.51
CA SER A 27 -4.47 -35.29 17.56
C SER A 27 -3.66 -34.83 16.35
N GLN A 28 -3.99 -33.65 15.79
CA GLN A 28 -3.23 -33.05 14.70
C GLN A 28 -1.79 -32.76 15.12
N SER A 29 -1.61 -32.18 16.32
CA SER A 29 -0.28 -31.85 16.84
C SER A 29 0.60 -33.08 16.98
N LYS A 30 0.04 -34.20 17.47
CA LYS A 30 0.73 -35.51 17.54
C LYS A 30 1.10 -36.02 16.15
N THR A 31 0.19 -35.97 15.18
CA THR A 31 0.52 -36.38 13.81
C THR A 31 1.62 -35.53 13.17
N PHE A 32 1.69 -34.23 13.48
CA PHE A 32 2.78 -33.37 13.00
C PHE A 32 4.12 -33.73 13.63
N THR A 33 4.15 -34.06 14.93
CA THR A 33 5.38 -34.51 15.60
C THR A 33 5.85 -35.86 15.06
N ASP A 34 4.93 -36.78 14.77
CA ASP A 34 5.25 -38.11 14.26
C ASP A 34 5.80 -38.04 12.83
N LEU A 35 5.17 -37.23 11.97
CA LEU A 35 5.67 -36.97 10.61
C LEU A 35 7.02 -36.24 10.63
N ALA A 36 7.21 -35.32 11.58
CA ALA A 36 8.48 -34.61 11.76
C ALA A 36 9.62 -35.57 12.11
N ALA A 37 9.37 -36.49 13.02
CA ALA A 37 10.30 -37.54 13.39
C ALA A 37 10.58 -38.47 12.20
N LYS A 38 9.53 -38.95 11.51
CA LYS A 38 9.64 -39.90 10.39
C LYS A 38 10.43 -39.36 9.20
N TYR A 39 10.28 -38.07 8.88
CA TYR A 39 10.91 -37.46 7.70
C TYR A 39 12.06 -36.51 8.03
N HIS A 40 12.50 -36.47 9.29
CA HIS A 40 13.57 -35.58 9.78
C HIS A 40 13.36 -34.11 9.37
N ARG A 41 12.11 -33.65 9.44
CA ARG A 41 11.74 -32.26 9.17
C ARG A 41 11.27 -31.60 10.47
N LYS A 42 11.36 -30.27 10.55
CA LYS A 42 10.84 -29.54 11.72
C LYS A 42 9.31 -29.68 11.77
N PRO A 43 8.68 -29.90 12.94
CA PRO A 43 7.22 -29.97 13.07
C PRO A 43 6.53 -28.75 12.45
N LYS A 44 7.08 -27.54 12.67
CA LYS A 44 6.60 -26.29 12.05
C LYS A 44 6.62 -26.28 10.52
N TYR A 45 7.49 -27.05 9.87
CA TYR A 45 7.54 -27.15 8.41
C TYR A 45 6.40 -28.03 7.88
N ILE A 46 6.09 -29.13 8.57
CA ILE A 46 4.98 -30.03 8.24
C ILE A 46 3.65 -29.39 8.60
N GLU A 47 3.55 -28.78 9.78
CA GLU A 47 2.43 -27.93 10.18
C GLU A 47 2.17 -26.89 9.08
N LYS A 48 3.20 -26.17 8.63
CA LYS A 48 3.07 -25.18 7.54
C LYS A 48 2.64 -25.78 6.19
N LEU A 49 2.99 -27.03 5.88
CA LEU A 49 2.54 -27.74 4.67
C LEU A 49 1.07 -28.13 4.78
N MET A 50 0.66 -28.65 5.94
CA MET A 50 -0.70 -29.15 6.20
C MET A 50 -1.71 -28.04 6.50
N THR A 51 -1.30 -26.99 7.23
CA THR A 51 -2.09 -25.80 7.58
C THR A 51 -1.96 -24.66 6.56
N SER A 52 -1.22 -24.87 5.47
CA SER A 52 -0.99 -23.88 4.40
C SER A 52 -2.27 -23.28 3.80
N GLN A 53 -3.44 -23.88 4.04
CA GLN A 53 -4.69 -23.49 3.40
C GLN A 53 -5.40 -22.25 3.98
N THR A 54 -4.90 -21.63 5.05
CA THR A 54 -5.32 -20.26 5.42
C THR A 54 -4.17 -19.47 6.05
N ARG A 55 -3.38 -18.78 5.22
CA ARG A 55 -2.47 -17.75 5.72
C ARG A 55 -3.16 -16.40 5.85
N TYR A 56 -4.28 -16.36 6.57
CA TYR A 56 -4.72 -15.10 7.13
C TYR A 56 -3.82 -14.76 8.32
N LYS A 57 -2.60 -14.30 8.04
CA LYS A 57 -1.81 -13.59 9.04
C LYS A 57 -2.64 -12.36 9.37
N LYS A 58 -3.33 -12.37 10.52
CA LYS A 58 -3.88 -11.13 11.09
C LYS A 58 -2.78 -10.08 11.02
N GLU A 59 -3.08 -8.95 10.38
CA GLU A 59 -2.15 -7.84 10.37
C GLU A 59 -1.76 -7.56 11.81
N ARG A 60 -0.44 -7.56 12.09
CA ARG A 60 0.04 -7.26 13.43
C ARG A 60 -0.39 -5.82 13.74
N GLY A 61 -1.15 -5.67 14.82
CA GLY A 61 -1.56 -4.35 15.32
C GLY A 61 -0.36 -3.42 15.48
N THR A 62 -0.60 -2.13 15.36
CA THR A 62 0.45 -1.14 15.48
C THR A 62 0.99 -1.13 16.91
N ASN A 63 2.23 -1.58 17.08
CA ASN A 63 2.91 -1.57 18.37
C ASN A 63 3.22 -0.11 18.79
N LEU A 64 2.92 0.25 20.03
CA LEU A 64 3.27 1.51 20.66
C LEU A 64 4.75 1.88 20.47
N PHE A 65 5.68 0.93 20.62
CA PHE A 65 7.10 1.21 20.42
C PHE A 65 7.40 1.67 18.99
N ASN A 66 6.75 1.05 17.99
CA ASN A 66 6.89 1.47 16.59
C ASN A 66 6.24 2.84 16.35
N ALA A 67 5.17 3.17 17.07
CA ALA A 67 4.54 4.48 17.04
C ALA A 67 5.47 5.58 17.61
N LYS A 68 6.13 5.29 18.76
CA LYS A 68 7.15 6.17 19.36
C LYS A 68 8.31 6.43 18.40
N VAL A 69 8.84 5.38 17.77
CA VAL A 69 9.91 5.48 16.76
C VAL A 69 9.47 6.28 15.53
N ALA A 70 8.26 6.05 15.03
CA ALA A 70 7.73 6.81 13.89
C ALA A 70 7.58 8.30 14.22
N TRP A 71 7.07 8.64 15.40
CA TRP A 71 6.94 10.02 15.84
C TRP A 71 8.31 10.69 16.06
N LYS A 72 9.25 10.00 16.72
CA LYS A 72 10.62 10.52 16.93
C LYS A 72 11.33 10.73 15.60
N ARG A 73 11.13 9.83 14.63
CA ARG A 73 11.63 9.99 13.27
C ARG A 73 11.12 11.28 12.64
N ARG A 74 9.83 11.61 12.79
CA ARG A 74 9.26 12.87 12.28
C ARG A 74 9.95 14.06 12.93
N GLN A 75 10.05 14.09 14.26
CA GLN A 75 10.70 15.19 14.97
C GLN A 75 12.16 15.40 14.56
N VAL A 76 12.95 14.34 14.54
CA VAL A 76 14.41 14.46 14.35
C VAL A 76 14.79 14.68 12.89
N ASN A 77 13.97 14.20 11.96
CA ASN A 77 14.25 14.31 10.52
C ASN A 77 13.49 15.45 9.84
N GLN A 78 12.65 16.22 10.55
CA GLN A 78 11.89 17.34 9.98
C GLN A 78 12.81 18.38 9.30
N ASP A 79 13.95 18.68 9.93
CA ASP A 79 14.89 19.71 9.44
C ASP A 79 16.13 19.13 8.72
N LYS A 80 16.34 17.81 8.79
CA LYS A 80 17.53 17.15 8.21
C LYS A 80 17.35 16.83 6.73
N ALA A 81 18.43 16.88 5.96
CA ALA A 81 18.44 16.42 4.56
C ALA A 81 18.31 14.88 4.49
N GLU A 82 17.71 14.34 3.44
CA GLU A 82 17.42 12.88 3.30
C GLU A 82 18.66 11.99 3.48
N ASN A 83 19.83 12.47 3.05
CA ASN A 83 21.12 11.80 3.22
C ASN A 83 21.69 11.86 4.65
N ARG A 84 21.05 12.60 5.56
CA ARG A 84 21.43 12.76 6.98
C ARG A 84 20.31 12.33 7.92
N HIS A 85 19.33 11.58 7.41
CA HIS A 85 18.30 10.98 8.25
C HIS A 85 18.93 9.95 9.19
N MET A 86 18.51 9.98 10.45
CA MET A 86 18.98 8.97 11.40
C MET A 86 18.56 7.58 10.95
N SER A 87 19.45 6.61 11.17
CA SER A 87 19.17 5.21 10.89
C SER A 87 18.08 4.68 11.85
N LEU A 88 17.46 3.55 11.49
CA LEU A 88 16.46 2.94 12.36
C LEU A 88 17.02 2.57 13.74
N GLN A 89 18.29 2.13 13.80
CA GLN A 89 18.95 1.77 15.05
C GLN A 89 19.17 2.99 15.95
N GLU A 90 19.60 4.11 15.37
CA GLU A 90 19.78 5.38 16.08
C GLU A 90 18.45 5.91 16.62
N LEU A 91 17.37 5.82 15.82
CA LEU A 91 16.04 6.23 16.24
C LEU A 91 15.50 5.36 17.38
N GLN A 92 15.74 4.04 17.34
CA GLN A 92 15.36 3.14 18.42
C GLN A 92 16.13 3.42 19.71
N ALA A 93 17.42 3.73 19.61
CA ALA A 93 18.24 4.14 20.75
C ALA A 93 17.76 5.49 21.32
N ALA A 94 17.45 6.45 20.45
CA ALA A 94 16.96 7.77 20.84
C ALA A 94 15.58 7.71 21.52
N VAL A 95 14.70 6.79 21.12
CA VAL A 95 13.41 6.57 21.81
C VAL A 95 13.60 5.92 23.18
N LYS A 96 14.57 5.00 23.32
CA LYS A 96 14.86 4.36 24.60
C LYS A 96 15.54 5.30 25.61
N ALA A 97 16.31 6.27 25.13
CA ALA A 97 17.06 7.21 25.96
C ALA A 97 16.25 8.47 26.34
N ASP A 98 15.04 8.64 25.79
CA ASP A 98 14.25 9.85 25.97
C ASP A 98 13.22 9.67 27.11
N PRO A 99 13.38 10.40 28.24
CA PRO A 99 12.49 10.27 29.40
C PRO A 99 11.04 10.64 29.09
N ALA A 100 10.80 11.46 28.05
CA ALA A 100 9.46 11.85 27.64
C ALA A 100 8.64 10.67 27.08
N PHE A 101 9.30 9.56 26.72
CA PHE A 101 8.64 8.35 26.25
C PHE A 101 8.53 7.24 27.30
N GLU A 102 9.15 7.40 28.47
CA GLU A 102 9.05 6.42 29.55
C GLU A 102 7.72 6.56 30.30
N ASN A 103 7.24 7.79 30.55
CA ASN A 103 6.02 8.07 31.29
C ASN A 103 4.97 8.81 30.43
N LEU A 104 4.43 8.14 29.42
CA LEU A 104 3.35 8.68 28.59
C LEU A 104 1.99 8.43 29.23
N SER A 105 1.08 9.39 29.11
CA SER A 105 -0.33 9.18 29.45
C SER A 105 -0.98 8.21 28.45
N GLU A 106 -1.96 7.42 28.91
CA GLU A 106 -2.68 6.48 28.05
C GLU A 106 -3.34 7.14 26.83
N GLU A 107 -3.78 8.40 26.98
CA GLU A 107 -4.32 9.20 25.88
C GLU A 107 -3.26 9.46 24.82
N ARG A 108 -2.06 9.86 25.23
CA ARG A 108 -0.96 10.15 24.30
C ARG A 108 -0.45 8.88 23.62
N GLU A 109 -0.47 7.74 24.30
CA GLU A 109 -0.15 6.44 23.69
C GLU A 109 -1.13 6.07 22.57
N LYS A 110 -2.43 6.24 22.80
CA LYS A 110 -3.47 6.01 21.79
C LYS A 110 -3.34 6.97 20.62
N GLU A 111 -3.06 8.25 20.87
CA GLU A 111 -2.82 9.23 19.81
C GLU A 111 -1.66 8.82 18.88
N LEU A 112 -0.55 8.35 19.45
CA LEU A 112 0.62 7.93 18.67
C LEU A 112 0.31 6.71 17.81
N ILE A 113 -0.43 5.74 18.36
CA ILE A 113 -0.87 4.54 17.63
C ILE A 113 -1.78 4.95 16.46
N ASN A 114 -2.80 5.76 16.74
CA ASN A 114 -3.75 6.22 15.72
C ASN A 114 -3.05 7.02 14.61
N ALA A 115 -2.15 7.93 14.96
CA ALA A 115 -1.39 8.71 13.99
C ALA A 115 -0.45 7.86 13.10
N LEU A 116 0.01 6.71 13.61
CA LEU A 116 0.77 5.75 12.80
C LEU A 116 -0.14 4.87 11.95
N GLU A 117 -1.34 4.54 12.41
CA GLU A 117 -2.34 3.80 11.62
C GLU A 117 -2.89 4.61 10.46
N GLU A 118 -3.15 5.90 10.68
CA GLU A 118 -3.54 6.83 9.62
C GLU A 118 -2.42 7.01 8.58
N GLU A 119 -1.16 7.12 9.00
CA GLU A 119 -0.04 7.17 8.06
C GLU A 119 0.07 5.87 7.23
N LYS A 120 -0.16 4.72 7.87
CA LYS A 120 -0.16 3.42 7.18
C LYS A 120 -1.33 3.30 6.20
N SER A 121 -2.53 3.80 6.53
CA SER A 121 -3.69 3.74 5.63
C SER A 121 -3.47 4.58 4.38
N VAL A 122 -2.91 5.79 4.54
CA VAL A 122 -2.53 6.68 3.43
C VAL A 122 -1.46 6.02 2.57
N LYS A 123 -0.42 5.40 3.15
CA LYS A 123 0.62 4.70 2.38
C LYS A 123 0.14 3.43 1.69
N ARG A 124 -0.88 2.76 2.24
CA ARG A 124 -1.50 1.55 1.68
C ARG A 124 -2.29 1.88 0.41
N THR A 125 -2.94 3.03 0.38
CA THR A 125 -3.81 3.48 -0.73
C THR A 125 -3.15 4.50 -1.65
N GLY A 126 -1.98 5.01 -1.25
CA GLY A 126 -1.21 5.99 -2.01
C GLY A 126 -0.74 5.48 -3.37
N ALA A 127 -0.81 6.35 -4.36
CA ALA A 127 -0.40 6.07 -5.73
C ALA A 127 1.10 5.69 -5.79
N ARG A 128 1.44 4.70 -6.62
CA ARG A 128 2.84 4.35 -6.89
C ARG A 128 3.40 5.30 -7.94
N ILE A 129 4.48 6.02 -7.59
CA ILE A 129 5.05 7.08 -8.42
C ILE A 129 5.66 6.53 -9.72
N SER A 130 6.15 5.28 -9.73
CA SER A 130 6.73 4.66 -10.93
C SER A 130 5.97 3.41 -11.36
N ASN A 131 5.83 3.23 -12.67
CA ASN A 131 5.20 2.04 -13.27
C ASN A 131 5.93 0.76 -12.87
N ARG A 132 7.25 0.83 -12.64
CA ARG A 132 8.04 -0.29 -12.10
C ARG A 132 7.63 -0.65 -10.68
N ALA A 133 7.49 0.32 -9.79
CA ALA A 133 7.03 0.06 -8.43
C ALA A 133 5.58 -0.46 -8.41
N ALA A 134 4.71 0.09 -9.27
CA ALA A 134 3.34 -0.41 -9.45
C ALA A 134 3.33 -1.87 -9.94
N THR A 135 4.20 -2.22 -10.90
CA THR A 135 4.31 -3.59 -11.43
C THR A 135 4.76 -4.59 -10.37
N LEU A 136 5.75 -4.23 -9.54
CA LEU A 136 6.22 -5.10 -8.45
C LEU A 136 5.13 -5.33 -7.39
N ASP A 137 4.42 -4.26 -7.02
CA ASP A 137 3.30 -4.32 -6.07
C ASP A 137 2.17 -5.22 -6.62
N TYR A 138 1.83 -5.03 -7.89
CA TYR A 138 0.88 -5.86 -8.64
C TYR A 138 1.26 -7.35 -8.61
N GLN A 139 2.48 -7.70 -9.03
CA GLN A 139 2.95 -9.08 -9.05
C GLN A 139 2.89 -9.73 -7.67
N SER A 140 3.40 -9.05 -6.64
CA SER A 140 3.40 -9.59 -5.28
C SER A 140 1.99 -9.78 -4.70
N THR A 141 1.03 -8.96 -5.12
CA THR A 141 -0.36 -9.03 -4.66
C THR A 141 -1.12 -10.13 -5.38
N ILE A 142 -0.95 -10.24 -6.70
CA ILE A 142 -1.58 -11.28 -7.51
C ILE A 142 -1.14 -12.68 -7.08
N GLU A 143 0.15 -12.88 -6.81
CA GLU A 143 0.65 -14.17 -6.35
C GLU A 143 -0.05 -14.60 -5.05
N ARG A 144 -0.31 -13.66 -4.14
CA ARG A 144 -1.08 -13.92 -2.91
C ARG A 144 -2.54 -14.26 -3.22
N VAL A 145 -3.19 -13.53 -4.11
CA VAL A 145 -4.57 -13.81 -4.52
C VAL A 145 -4.67 -15.22 -5.13
N GLN A 146 -3.74 -15.60 -5.98
CA GLN A 146 -3.69 -16.94 -6.58
C GLN A 146 -3.56 -18.03 -5.52
N GLN A 147 -2.66 -17.85 -4.55
CA GLN A 147 -2.48 -18.80 -3.45
C GLN A 147 -3.75 -18.94 -2.61
N GLU A 148 -4.42 -17.83 -2.29
CA GLU A 148 -5.66 -17.85 -1.52
C GLU A 148 -6.83 -18.47 -2.29
N LEU A 149 -6.98 -18.13 -3.57
CA LEU A 149 -8.05 -18.69 -4.41
C LEU A 149 -7.90 -20.20 -4.60
N THR A 150 -6.66 -20.66 -4.84
CA THR A 150 -6.34 -22.09 -4.95
C THR A 150 -6.62 -22.80 -3.63
N SER A 151 -6.17 -22.23 -2.51
CA SER A 151 -6.38 -22.82 -1.18
C SER A 151 -7.87 -22.88 -0.81
N LEU A 152 -8.65 -21.87 -1.19
CA LEU A 152 -10.09 -21.83 -0.97
C LEU A 152 -10.81 -22.90 -1.80
N SER A 153 -10.44 -23.05 -3.08
CA SER A 153 -10.97 -24.10 -3.97
C SER A 153 -10.73 -25.50 -3.43
N VAL A 154 -9.50 -25.81 -2.97
CA VAL A 154 -9.19 -27.12 -2.39
C VAL A 154 -9.99 -27.38 -1.11
N ARG A 155 -10.21 -26.36 -0.27
CA ARG A 155 -10.94 -26.53 1.00
C ARG A 155 -12.44 -26.65 0.87
N THR A 156 -13.03 -25.98 -0.12
CA THR A 156 -14.48 -25.75 -0.17
C THR A 156 -15.12 -26.26 -1.45
N GLY A 157 -14.31 -26.67 -2.44
CA GLY A 157 -14.79 -27.03 -3.77
C GLY A 157 -15.30 -25.84 -4.58
N ILE A 158 -15.01 -24.60 -4.19
CA ILE A 158 -15.43 -23.44 -4.98
C ILE A 158 -14.78 -23.47 -6.37
N VAL A 159 -15.55 -23.03 -7.35
CA VAL A 159 -15.10 -22.77 -8.71
C VAL A 159 -15.09 -21.27 -8.90
N ALA A 160 -13.91 -20.71 -9.21
CA ALA A 160 -13.75 -19.27 -9.31
C ALA A 160 -12.65 -18.91 -10.30
N PHE A 161 -12.78 -17.74 -10.93
CA PHE A 161 -11.73 -17.10 -11.68
C PHE A 161 -11.71 -15.59 -11.39
N ALA A 162 -10.56 -14.98 -11.62
CA ALA A 162 -10.34 -13.54 -11.58
C ALA A 162 -9.44 -13.13 -12.75
N PHE A 163 -9.70 -11.96 -13.32
CA PHE A 163 -8.88 -11.36 -14.36
C PHE A 163 -8.37 -10.02 -13.90
N PHE A 164 -7.08 -9.79 -14.10
CA PHE A 164 -6.41 -8.54 -13.79
C PHE A 164 -5.82 -7.98 -15.07
N SER A 165 -6.06 -6.70 -15.35
CA SER A 165 -5.48 -6.00 -16.48
C SER A 165 -4.83 -4.70 -16.02
N ARG A 166 -3.93 -4.18 -16.85
CA ARG A 166 -3.47 -2.80 -16.71
C ARG A 166 -4.62 -1.82 -16.94
N SER A 167 -4.50 -0.65 -16.32
CA SER A 167 -5.45 0.45 -16.46
C SER A 167 -4.99 1.49 -17.48
N HIS A 168 -3.71 1.48 -17.84
CA HIS A 168 -3.11 2.46 -18.72
C HIS A 168 -2.16 1.81 -19.75
N ILE A 169 -2.07 2.39 -20.95
CA ILE A 169 -1.27 1.81 -22.07
C ILE A 169 0.23 1.76 -21.77
N ASN A 170 0.74 2.69 -20.95
CA ASN A 170 2.15 2.76 -20.55
C ASN A 170 2.47 1.90 -19.32
N ASP A 171 1.48 1.21 -18.73
CA ASP A 171 1.76 0.25 -17.67
C ASP A 171 2.42 -0.99 -18.28
N THR A 172 3.49 -1.43 -17.65
CA THR A 172 4.25 -2.62 -18.03
C THR A 172 3.67 -3.92 -17.44
N MET A 173 2.55 -3.81 -16.72
CA MET A 173 1.86 -4.94 -16.10
C MET A 173 1.22 -5.82 -17.18
N GLN A 174 1.49 -7.11 -17.13
CA GLN A 174 0.86 -8.08 -18.03
C GLN A 174 -0.50 -8.49 -17.47
N PRO A 175 -1.56 -8.48 -18.29
CA PRO A 175 -2.85 -9.02 -17.90
C PRO A 175 -2.75 -10.51 -17.57
N GLU A 176 -3.43 -10.94 -16.52
CA GLU A 176 -3.31 -12.30 -16.00
C GLU A 176 -4.66 -12.85 -15.53
N TRP A 177 -4.88 -14.12 -15.83
CA TRP A 177 -6.00 -14.90 -15.32
C TRP A 177 -5.55 -15.74 -14.13
N ILE A 178 -6.29 -15.65 -13.03
CA ILE A 178 -6.17 -16.55 -11.90
C ILE A 178 -7.44 -17.38 -11.86
N SER A 179 -7.34 -18.71 -11.90
CA SER A 179 -8.52 -19.57 -11.88
C SER A 179 -8.31 -20.86 -11.12
N THR A 180 -9.38 -21.39 -10.56
CA THR A 180 -9.45 -22.77 -10.11
C THR A 180 -9.50 -23.71 -11.34
N PRO A 181 -9.10 -24.98 -11.21
CA PRO A 181 -9.16 -25.93 -12.32
C PRO A 181 -10.55 -25.98 -12.96
N GLY A 182 -10.61 -25.92 -14.29
CA GLY A 182 -11.85 -25.96 -15.08
C GLY A 182 -12.73 -24.69 -15.04
N ALA A 183 -12.41 -23.69 -14.21
CA ALA A 183 -13.28 -22.51 -14.09
C ALA A 183 -13.29 -21.64 -15.37
N LEU A 184 -12.20 -21.61 -16.12
CA LEU A 184 -12.13 -20.84 -17.37
C LEU A 184 -12.88 -21.50 -18.53
N ASP A 185 -13.19 -22.79 -18.45
CA ASP A 185 -13.94 -23.51 -19.49
C ASP A 185 -15.40 -23.03 -19.56
N PHE A 186 -15.91 -22.41 -18.49
CA PHE A 186 -17.18 -21.67 -18.49
C PHE A 186 -17.26 -20.63 -19.62
N LEU A 187 -16.14 -19.97 -19.95
CA LEU A 187 -16.12 -18.91 -20.96
C LEU A 187 -16.42 -19.45 -22.37
N PRO A 188 -15.69 -20.44 -22.92
CA PRO A 188 -16.05 -21.03 -24.20
C PRO A 188 -17.41 -21.76 -24.15
N ASP A 189 -17.70 -22.50 -23.08
CA ASP A 189 -18.88 -23.37 -23.03
C ASP A 189 -20.21 -22.58 -22.91
N THR A 190 -20.21 -21.53 -22.08
CA THR A 190 -21.42 -20.75 -21.77
C THR A 190 -21.43 -19.40 -22.48
N MET A 191 -20.29 -18.68 -22.43
CA MET A 191 -20.19 -17.32 -22.99
C MET A 191 -19.75 -17.31 -24.46
N ARG A 192 -19.45 -18.49 -25.03
CA ARG A 192 -18.99 -18.67 -26.43
C ARG A 192 -17.84 -17.73 -26.78
N THR A 193 -16.97 -17.47 -25.82
CA THR A 193 -15.84 -16.54 -25.95
C THR A 193 -14.65 -17.16 -25.24
N THR A 194 -13.47 -17.08 -25.84
CA THR A 194 -12.25 -17.59 -25.19
C THR A 194 -11.79 -16.66 -24.07
N ALA A 195 -11.07 -17.18 -23.07
CA ALA A 195 -10.46 -16.36 -22.02
C ALA A 195 -9.55 -15.24 -22.60
N GLY A 196 -8.86 -15.54 -23.70
CA GLY A 196 -8.01 -14.56 -24.39
C GLY A 196 -8.82 -13.40 -25.02
N GLU A 197 -9.92 -13.71 -25.71
CA GLU A 197 -10.79 -12.69 -26.31
C GLU A 197 -11.50 -11.85 -25.24
N MET A 198 -12.01 -12.49 -24.20
CA MET A 198 -12.64 -11.80 -23.07
C MET A 198 -11.64 -10.88 -22.38
N GLY A 199 -10.42 -11.37 -22.13
CA GLY A 199 -9.35 -10.61 -21.50
C GLY A 199 -8.94 -9.39 -22.32
N ARG A 200 -8.78 -9.54 -23.64
CA ARG A 200 -8.47 -8.42 -24.56
C ARG A 200 -9.59 -7.38 -24.59
N LYS A 201 -10.85 -7.80 -24.67
CA LYS A 201 -12.01 -6.89 -24.66
C LYS A 201 -12.08 -6.12 -23.34
N PHE A 202 -11.89 -6.82 -22.21
CA PHE A 202 -11.87 -6.20 -20.90
C PHE A 202 -10.71 -5.22 -20.75
N GLU A 203 -9.49 -5.59 -21.16
CA GLU A 203 -8.33 -4.71 -21.11
C GLU A 203 -8.52 -3.48 -22.00
N LEU A 204 -9.04 -3.65 -23.22
CA LEU A 204 -9.35 -2.52 -24.10
C LEU A 204 -10.34 -1.56 -23.43
N TRP A 205 -11.41 -2.09 -22.85
CA TRP A 205 -12.37 -1.29 -22.08
C TRP A 205 -11.70 -0.62 -20.88
N ALA A 206 -10.85 -1.32 -20.14
CA ALA A 206 -10.17 -0.80 -18.96
C ALA A 206 -9.14 0.27 -19.30
N VAL A 207 -8.41 0.16 -20.41
CA VAL A 207 -7.49 1.21 -20.87
C VAL A 207 -8.25 2.42 -21.40
N THR A 208 -9.37 2.20 -22.09
CA THR A 208 -10.18 3.27 -22.68
C THR A 208 -10.98 4.04 -21.61
N ASN A 209 -11.52 3.35 -20.60
CA ASN A 209 -12.42 3.91 -19.58
C ASN A 209 -11.78 4.04 -18.20
N GLY A 210 -10.74 3.24 -17.89
CA GLY A 210 -10.04 3.21 -16.61
C GLY A 210 -9.00 4.30 -16.42
N GLY A 211 -8.77 5.16 -17.42
CA GLY A 211 -8.03 6.43 -17.29
C GLY A 211 -8.62 7.42 -16.25
N GLN A 212 -9.71 7.04 -15.57
CA GLN A 212 -10.28 7.74 -14.42
C GLN A 212 -9.51 7.49 -13.10
N ILE A 213 -8.59 6.52 -13.01
CA ILE A 213 -7.67 6.36 -11.86
C ILE A 213 -6.41 7.20 -12.11
N LYS A 214 -6.61 8.52 -12.01
CA LYS A 214 -5.75 9.57 -12.56
C LYS A 214 -4.42 9.83 -11.81
N SER A 215 -4.11 9.15 -10.71
CA SER A 215 -3.07 9.64 -9.78
C SER A 215 -1.64 9.63 -10.34
N VAL A 216 -1.21 8.54 -10.97
CA VAL A 216 0.16 8.41 -11.48
C VAL A 216 0.40 9.25 -12.74
N GLN A 217 -0.56 9.25 -13.67
CA GLN A 217 -0.50 10.11 -14.85
C GLN A 217 -0.55 11.59 -14.49
N ILE A 218 -1.40 11.99 -13.54
CA ILE A 218 -1.42 13.36 -13.04
C ILE A 218 -0.04 13.75 -12.51
N LEU A 219 0.58 12.92 -11.68
CA LEU A 219 1.90 13.21 -11.11
C LEU A 219 2.98 13.39 -12.20
N LEU A 220 2.98 12.53 -13.22
CA LEU A 220 3.89 12.64 -14.37
C LEU A 220 3.64 13.91 -15.17
N THR A 221 2.38 14.23 -15.49
CA THR A 221 2.02 15.45 -16.23
C THR A 221 2.33 16.71 -15.45
N MET A 222 2.13 16.72 -14.13
CA MET A 222 2.57 17.83 -13.27
C MET A 222 4.07 18.05 -13.33
N MET A 223 4.86 16.97 -13.19
CA MET A 223 6.32 17.06 -13.22
C MET A 223 6.80 17.59 -14.56
N MET A 224 6.22 17.10 -15.67
CA MET A 224 6.51 17.61 -17.01
C MET A 224 6.09 19.07 -17.18
N ASN A 225 4.91 19.48 -16.69
CA ASN A 225 4.46 20.87 -16.77
C ASN A 225 5.37 21.82 -15.98
N LEU A 226 5.73 21.44 -14.75
CA LEU A 226 6.63 22.22 -13.91
C LEU A 226 8.03 22.36 -14.53
N GLN A 227 8.54 21.30 -15.17
CA GLN A 227 9.80 21.32 -15.90
C GLN A 227 9.69 22.18 -17.16
N ARG A 228 8.73 21.90 -18.05
CA ARG A 228 8.57 22.60 -19.33
C ARG A 228 8.45 24.11 -19.16
N ILE A 229 7.58 24.54 -18.23
CA ILE A 229 7.37 25.97 -17.98
C ILE A 229 8.65 26.61 -17.38
N SER A 230 9.45 25.86 -16.63
CA SER A 230 10.75 26.36 -16.15
C SER A 230 11.76 26.49 -17.30
N GLU A 231 11.78 25.58 -18.27
CA GLU A 231 12.68 25.65 -19.43
C GLU A 231 12.36 26.86 -20.31
N ASP A 232 11.08 27.15 -20.53
CA ASP A 232 10.62 28.27 -21.34
C ASP A 232 11.09 29.63 -20.79
N ILE A 233 11.18 29.77 -19.46
CA ILE A 233 11.57 31.04 -18.82
C ILE A 233 13.09 31.12 -18.57
N THR A 234 13.70 30.02 -18.14
CA THR A 234 15.14 30.00 -17.80
C THR A 234 16.05 29.73 -19.00
N ASN A 235 15.47 29.33 -20.14
CA ASN A 235 16.15 28.89 -21.37
C ASN A 235 17.20 27.78 -21.11
N ARG A 236 16.99 26.97 -20.06
CA ARG A 236 17.85 25.85 -19.67
C ARG A 236 17.05 24.57 -19.72
N ARG A 237 17.53 23.61 -20.52
CA ARG A 237 16.97 22.26 -20.56
C ARG A 237 17.30 21.50 -19.26
N ASN A 238 16.35 20.73 -18.78
CA ASN A 238 16.44 19.85 -17.61
C ASN A 238 16.72 20.57 -16.28
N LEU A 239 16.08 21.72 -16.03
CA LEU A 239 16.13 22.33 -14.70
C LEU A 239 15.41 21.43 -13.70
N LEU A 240 16.18 20.75 -12.85
CA LEU A 240 15.65 19.91 -11.79
C LEU A 240 15.21 20.75 -10.61
N MET A 241 13.95 20.57 -10.23
CA MET A 241 13.31 21.39 -9.21
C MET A 241 13.78 21.02 -7.80
N ASN A 242 14.32 21.98 -7.06
CA ASN A 242 14.68 21.80 -5.66
C ASN A 242 13.65 22.47 -4.73
N TYR A 243 12.73 21.68 -4.19
CA TYR A 243 11.68 22.17 -3.29
C TYR A 243 12.21 22.50 -1.88
N LYS A 244 13.31 21.86 -1.45
CA LYS A 244 13.86 22.05 -0.10
C LYS A 244 14.66 23.34 0.02
N TYR A 245 15.50 23.61 -0.97
CA TYR A 245 16.32 24.83 -1.04
C TYR A 245 15.81 25.76 -2.11
N TYR A 246 14.48 25.90 -2.18
CA TYR A 246 13.80 26.61 -3.25
C TYR A 246 14.26 28.07 -3.39
N ASP A 247 14.35 28.78 -2.27
CA ASP A 247 14.74 30.19 -2.29
C ASP A 247 16.16 30.39 -2.82
N VAL A 248 17.11 29.52 -2.45
CA VAL A 248 18.52 29.68 -2.84
C VAL A 248 18.80 29.08 -4.22
N ASP A 249 18.47 27.81 -4.40
CA ASP A 249 18.86 27.05 -5.58
C ASP A 249 18.00 27.37 -6.80
N ILE A 250 16.80 27.93 -6.59
CA ILE A 250 15.86 28.24 -7.66
C ILE A 250 15.63 29.75 -7.78
N ARG A 251 15.10 30.39 -6.73
CA ARG A 251 14.75 31.82 -6.79
C ARG A 251 15.99 32.71 -6.96
N SER A 252 16.94 32.68 -6.03
CA SER A 252 18.15 33.50 -6.10
C SER A 252 19.06 33.11 -7.27
N ARG A 253 19.18 31.81 -7.56
CA ARG A 253 20.11 31.32 -8.59
C ARG A 253 19.64 31.59 -10.02
N TYR A 254 18.35 31.48 -10.28
CA TYR A 254 17.79 31.59 -11.63
C TYR A 254 16.87 32.80 -11.81
N GLY A 255 16.57 33.56 -10.75
CA GLY A 255 15.72 34.74 -10.82
C GLY A 255 14.28 34.42 -11.23
N VAL A 256 13.78 33.23 -10.89
CA VAL A 256 12.42 32.79 -11.23
C VAL A 256 11.69 32.26 -10.01
N GLN A 257 10.39 32.52 -9.94
CA GLN A 257 9.52 32.04 -8.88
C GLN A 257 8.24 31.41 -9.41
N LEU A 258 7.69 30.46 -8.67
CA LEU A 258 6.48 29.72 -8.98
C LEU A 258 5.34 30.40 -8.23
N ARG A 259 4.48 31.10 -8.94
CA ARG A 259 3.34 31.83 -8.36
C ARG A 259 2.07 31.00 -8.50
N GLY A 260 1.16 31.17 -7.54
CA GLY A 260 -0.17 30.57 -7.56
C GLY A 260 -0.22 29.07 -7.23
N TRP A 261 0.72 28.61 -6.40
CA TRP A 261 0.64 27.29 -5.79
C TRP A 261 -0.67 27.16 -4.97
N PRO A 262 -1.44 26.07 -5.11
CA PRO A 262 -2.75 25.97 -4.50
C PRO A 262 -2.72 26.03 -2.97
N ASN A 263 -3.67 26.77 -2.39
CA ASN A 263 -3.83 26.88 -0.94
C ASN A 263 -4.21 25.52 -0.32
N GLY A 264 -3.55 25.15 0.78
CA GLY A 264 -3.77 23.87 1.45
C GLY A 264 -3.03 22.68 0.83
N VAL A 265 -2.22 22.89 -0.22
CA VAL A 265 -1.33 21.87 -0.79
C VAL A 265 0.10 22.13 -0.31
N ARG A 266 0.75 21.12 0.27
CA ARG A 266 2.14 21.24 0.73
C ARG A 266 3.08 21.55 -0.43
N PHE A 267 3.98 22.49 -0.23
CA PHE A 267 5.02 22.85 -1.21
C PHE A 267 6.16 21.83 -1.17
N VAL A 268 5.93 20.68 -1.79
CA VAL A 268 6.89 19.57 -1.88
C VAL A 268 6.93 19.04 -3.30
N ALA A 269 7.93 18.21 -3.61
CA ALA A 269 7.97 17.51 -4.89
C ALA A 269 6.65 16.75 -5.12
N PRO A 270 6.08 16.77 -6.35
CA PRO A 270 4.79 16.13 -6.63
C PRO A 270 4.74 14.67 -6.18
N GLY A 271 5.83 13.92 -6.32
CA GLY A 271 5.93 12.53 -5.86
C GLY A 271 5.77 12.34 -4.34
N ASN A 272 5.97 13.39 -3.55
CA ASN A 272 5.82 13.39 -2.09
C ASN A 272 4.44 13.86 -1.62
N LEU A 273 3.52 14.19 -2.54
CA LEU A 273 2.13 14.46 -2.22
C LEU A 273 1.44 13.15 -1.86
N THR A 274 0.73 13.14 -0.73
CA THR A 274 0.23 11.88 -0.14
C THR A 274 -1.26 11.69 -0.35
N THR A 275 -2.01 12.77 -0.60
CA THR A 275 -3.46 12.71 -0.80
C THR A 275 -3.87 13.02 -2.23
N MET A 276 -4.95 12.37 -2.68
CA MET A 276 -5.48 12.58 -4.02
C MET A 276 -6.01 14.01 -4.22
N TYR A 277 -6.46 14.66 -3.15
CA TYR A 277 -6.84 16.07 -3.16
C TYR A 277 -5.66 16.99 -3.47
N GLU A 278 -4.53 16.83 -2.78
CA GLU A 278 -3.30 17.59 -3.02
C GLU A 278 -2.85 17.46 -4.48
N VAL A 279 -2.88 16.23 -4.99
CA VAL A 279 -2.50 15.93 -6.36
C VAL A 279 -3.51 16.56 -7.35
N ARG A 280 -4.82 16.39 -7.22
CA ARG A 280 -5.75 17.00 -8.18
C ARG A 280 -5.68 18.53 -8.17
N SER A 281 -5.61 19.14 -6.99
CA SER A 281 -5.58 20.60 -6.84
C SER A 281 -4.37 21.23 -7.51
N LEU A 282 -3.18 20.64 -7.33
CA LEU A 282 -1.97 21.13 -7.99
C LEU A 282 -2.02 20.92 -9.51
N HIS A 283 -2.60 19.82 -9.98
CA HIS A 283 -2.71 19.55 -11.42
C HIS A 283 -3.60 20.57 -12.10
N ASP A 284 -4.77 20.81 -11.53
CA ASP A 284 -5.74 21.72 -12.10
C ASP A 284 -5.21 23.16 -12.10
N ALA A 285 -4.44 23.52 -11.07
CA ALA A 285 -3.73 24.81 -11.03
C ALA A 285 -2.64 24.94 -12.11
N LEU A 286 -1.87 23.88 -12.38
CA LEU A 286 -0.85 23.88 -13.44
C LEU A 286 -1.46 23.89 -14.84
N VAL A 287 -2.56 23.15 -15.05
CA VAL A 287 -3.24 23.06 -16.35
C VAL A 287 -4.02 24.35 -16.66
N SER A 288 -4.66 24.95 -15.67
CA SER A 288 -5.35 26.24 -15.83
C SER A 288 -4.40 27.43 -15.94
N GLY A 289 -3.10 27.24 -15.66
CA GLY A 289 -2.10 28.29 -15.64
C GLY A 289 -2.16 29.19 -14.39
N SER A 290 -3.04 28.89 -13.43
CA SER A 290 -3.07 29.63 -12.15
C SER A 290 -1.80 29.40 -11.34
N CYS A 291 -1.16 28.24 -11.48
CA CYS A 291 0.18 27.96 -10.98
C CYS A 291 1.18 27.99 -12.14
N CYS A 292 2.08 28.98 -12.17
CA CYS A 292 3.05 29.14 -13.26
C CYS A 292 4.36 29.77 -12.78
N TRP A 293 5.43 29.54 -13.54
CA TRP A 293 6.70 30.23 -13.31
C TRP A 293 6.60 31.68 -13.80
N VAL A 294 7.23 32.58 -13.08
CA VAL A 294 7.27 34.01 -13.39
C VAL A 294 8.69 34.50 -13.10
N PRO A 295 9.30 35.32 -13.98
CA PRO A 295 10.57 35.98 -13.69
C PRO A 295 10.42 36.90 -12.48
N MET A 296 11.42 36.90 -11.61
CA MET A 296 11.50 37.80 -10.48
C MET A 296 11.94 39.18 -10.95
N THR A 297 11.34 40.22 -10.39
CA THR A 297 11.75 41.59 -10.64
C THR A 297 13.05 41.91 -9.90
N GLN A 298 13.77 42.96 -10.33
CA GLN A 298 15.04 43.38 -9.71
C GLN A 298 14.95 43.70 -8.21
N GLN A 299 13.74 43.94 -7.68
CA GLN A 299 13.47 44.20 -6.26
C GLN A 299 13.21 42.91 -5.46
N GLU A 300 12.91 41.80 -6.14
CA GLU A 300 12.62 40.51 -5.52
C GLU A 300 13.84 39.57 -5.49
N ILE A 301 14.88 39.85 -6.28
CA ILE A 301 16.17 39.11 -6.34
C ILE A 301 17.08 39.57 -5.20
#